data_AF-U6MMZ4-F1
#
_entry.id   AF-U6MMZ4-F1
#
_cell.length_a   1.000
_cell.length_b   1.000
_cell.length_c   1.000
_cell.angle_alpha   90.00
_cell.angle_beta   90.00
_cell.angle_gamma   90.00
#
_symmetry.space_group_name_H-M   'P 1'
#
loop_
_entity.id
_entity.type
_entity.pdbx_description
1 polymer ?
#
loop_
_entity_poly.entity_id
_entity_poly.type
_entity_poly.pdbx_seq_one_letter_code
_entity_poly.pdbx_strand_id
1 'polypeptide(L)'
;MPDWGHVSEEAKDLVRKMLTYDSSKRISAEESLSHPWIIKFSSQKDSDMPKHALTGALGNMKKFQSTQKLAQAAMLFMGSKLTTVEETKELTTIFRALDKNGDGQLDRKELIEGYRKLLDWKGESGEVDEATIEAEVDQILTAVDFDKNGYIEYSEFVTVCMDKQLLLSRERLLQAFQQFDSDGSGKITNEELAKLFGITAIDDKAWHEVLAECDKNNDGEVDFDEFVEMMQKICDVKVRN
;
A
#
# COMPACT_ATOMS: atom_id res chain seq x y z
N MET A 1 6.82 33.71 31.21
CA MET A 1 5.93 33.52 30.05
C MET A 1 6.76 32.89 28.93
N PRO A 2 6.19 32.01 28.08
CA PRO A 2 6.92 31.52 26.92
C PRO A 2 7.35 32.71 26.06
N ASP A 3 8.61 32.75 25.65
CA ASP A 3 9.14 33.81 24.79
C ASP A 3 8.74 33.55 23.34
N TRP A 4 7.86 34.39 22.80
CA TRP A 4 7.37 34.33 21.41
C TRP A 4 8.01 35.41 20.52
N GLY A 5 8.98 36.18 21.03
CA GLY A 5 9.56 37.32 20.31
C GLY A 5 10.28 36.94 19.02
N HIS A 6 10.78 35.71 18.93
CA HIS A 6 11.54 35.17 17.81
C HIS A 6 10.71 34.27 16.87
N VAL A 7 9.44 34.01 17.19
CA VAL A 7 8.57 33.11 16.42
C VAL A 7 7.84 33.90 15.33
N SER A 8 7.81 33.35 14.10
CA SER A 8 7.18 34.02 12.95
C SER A 8 5.66 34.18 13.15
N GLU A 9 5.07 35.22 12.54
CA GLU A 9 3.64 35.46 12.67
C GLU A 9 2.80 34.37 12.00
N GLU A 10 3.28 33.75 10.93
CA GLU A 10 2.61 32.62 10.29
C GLU A 10 2.56 31.39 11.21
N ALA A 11 3.60 31.16 12.01
CA ALA A 11 3.61 30.08 13.01
C ALA A 11 2.57 30.35 14.11
N LYS A 12 2.54 31.58 14.61
CA LYS A 12 1.57 32.02 15.62
C LYS A 12 0.14 31.96 15.08
N ASP A 13 -0.08 32.34 13.82
CA ASP A 13 -1.38 32.30 13.17
C ASP A 13 -1.94 30.88 13.10
N LEU A 14 -1.10 29.92 12.68
CA LEU A 14 -1.49 28.49 12.70
C LEU A 14 -1.88 28.03 14.10
N VAL A 15 -1.06 28.33 15.11
CA VAL A 15 -1.36 27.96 16.50
C VAL A 15 -2.67 28.60 16.98
N ARG A 16 -2.92 29.88 16.67
CA ARG A 16 -4.19 30.55 17.01
C ARG A 16 -5.39 29.83 16.37
N LYS A 17 -5.28 29.47 15.09
CA LYS A 17 -6.34 28.76 14.35
C LYS A 17 -6.60 27.36 14.93
N MET A 18 -5.54 26.59 15.24
CA MET A 18 -5.64 25.24 15.83
C MET A 18 -6.17 25.27 17.27
N LEU A 19 -5.87 26.32 18.03
CA LEU A 19 -6.34 26.52 19.41
C LEU A 19 -7.63 27.36 19.49
N THR A 20 -8.36 27.53 18.38
CA THR A 20 -9.66 28.21 18.39
C THR A 20 -10.61 27.49 19.34
N TYR A 21 -11.15 28.23 20.32
CA TYR A 21 -12.00 27.66 21.38
C TYR A 21 -13.27 27.00 20.80
N ASP A 22 -13.96 27.72 19.91
CA ASP A 22 -15.13 27.22 19.18
C ASP A 22 -14.72 26.15 18.17
N SER A 23 -15.12 24.90 18.41
CA SER A 23 -14.75 23.76 17.58
C SER A 23 -15.26 23.87 16.15
N SER A 24 -16.37 24.59 15.91
CA SER A 24 -16.93 24.77 14.56
C SER A 24 -16.13 25.76 13.70
N LYS A 25 -15.30 26.59 14.33
CA LYS A 25 -14.43 27.59 13.69
C LYS A 25 -12.95 27.23 13.73
N ARG A 26 -12.62 26.17 14.46
CA ARG A 26 -11.27 25.63 14.52
C ARG A 26 -10.93 25.03 13.17
N ILE A 27 -9.77 25.41 12.67
CA ILE A 27 -9.23 24.91 11.41
C ILE A 27 -9.18 23.37 11.43
N SER A 28 -9.50 22.74 10.31
CA SER A 28 -9.39 21.28 10.17
C SER A 28 -7.92 20.84 10.06
N ALA A 29 -7.67 19.53 10.14
CA ALA A 29 -6.32 19.00 9.91
C ALA A 29 -5.84 19.25 8.46
N GLU A 30 -6.73 19.08 7.48
CA GLU A 30 -6.48 19.33 6.05
C GLU A 30 -6.18 20.81 5.77
N GLU A 31 -7.00 21.70 6.32
CA GLU A 31 -6.77 23.16 6.23
C GLU A 31 -5.47 23.57 6.97
N SER A 32 -5.12 22.87 8.05
CA SER A 32 -3.86 23.11 8.78
C SER A 32 -2.65 22.69 7.94
N LEU A 33 -2.76 21.57 7.21
CA LEU A 33 -1.69 21.05 6.37
C LEU A 33 -1.42 21.98 5.17
N SER A 34 -2.48 22.58 4.61
CA SER A 34 -2.39 23.60 3.56
C SER A 34 -2.04 25.00 4.07
N HIS A 35 -1.76 25.17 5.37
CA HIS A 35 -1.41 26.47 5.94
C HIS A 35 -0.06 26.99 5.40
N PRO A 36 0.08 28.30 5.09
CA PRO A 36 1.31 28.87 4.53
C PRO A 36 2.58 28.58 5.34
N TRP A 37 2.47 28.51 6.67
CA TRP A 37 3.59 28.13 7.53
C TRP A 37 4.04 26.68 7.27
N ILE A 38 3.11 25.72 7.19
CA ILE A 38 3.45 24.32 6.89
C ILE A 38 4.07 24.20 5.50
N ILE A 39 3.45 24.79 4.48
CA ILE A 39 3.95 24.75 3.10
C ILE A 39 5.38 25.31 3.02
N LYS A 40 5.65 26.47 3.62
CA LYS A 40 6.96 27.12 3.59
C LYS A 40 8.08 26.24 4.15
N PHE A 41 7.78 25.42 5.16
CA PHE A 41 8.76 24.54 5.81
C PHE A 41 8.71 23.11 5.28
N SER A 42 7.68 22.71 4.52
CA SER A 42 7.62 21.43 3.82
C SER A 42 8.38 21.47 2.49
N SER A 43 8.32 22.58 1.75
CA SER A 43 9.02 22.76 0.46
C SER A 43 10.55 22.77 0.56
N GLN A 44 11.13 22.94 1.76
CA GLN A 44 12.59 22.80 1.96
C GLN A 44 13.07 21.34 1.94
N LYS A 45 12.14 20.38 1.85
CA LYS A 45 12.40 18.95 1.66
C LYS A 45 11.79 18.41 0.37
N ASP A 46 11.86 19.15 -0.74
CA ASP A 46 11.82 18.52 -2.06
C ASP A 46 13.09 17.66 -2.20
N SER A 47 13.10 16.50 -1.53
CA SER A 47 13.97 15.40 -1.89
C SER A 47 13.61 15.06 -3.32
N ASP A 48 14.56 15.24 -4.23
CA ASP A 48 14.43 14.86 -5.62
C ASP A 48 13.82 13.45 -5.67
N MET A 49 12.57 13.36 -6.13
CA MET A 49 11.80 12.13 -6.07
C MET A 49 12.61 11.06 -6.80
N PRO A 50 12.89 9.90 -6.17
CA PRO A 50 13.84 8.94 -6.71
C PRO A 50 13.29 8.34 -8.01
N LYS A 51 13.71 8.89 -9.16
CA LYS A 51 13.15 8.58 -10.49
C LYS A 51 13.09 7.09 -10.79
N HIS A 52 14.19 6.39 -10.48
CA HIS A 52 14.30 4.96 -10.67
C HIS A 52 13.33 4.19 -9.75
N ALA A 53 13.21 4.61 -8.49
CA ALA A 53 12.36 3.93 -7.53
C ALA A 53 10.86 4.17 -7.82
N LEU A 54 10.45 5.37 -8.27
CA LEU A 54 9.08 5.61 -8.77
C LEU A 54 8.79 4.71 -9.98
N THR A 55 9.73 4.63 -10.93
CA THR A 55 9.57 3.77 -12.13
C THR A 55 9.37 2.31 -11.72
N GLY A 56 10.13 1.83 -10.72
CA GLY A 56 9.97 0.50 -10.15
C GLY A 56 8.62 0.30 -9.47
N ALA A 57 8.20 1.23 -8.61
CA ALA A 57 6.94 1.16 -7.87
C ALA A 57 5.72 1.13 -8.80
N LEU A 58 5.61 2.08 -9.73
CA LEU A 58 4.53 2.12 -10.73
C LEU A 58 4.58 0.89 -11.65
N GLY A 59 5.78 0.47 -12.05
CA GLY A 59 5.96 -0.75 -12.84
C GLY A 59 5.51 -2.02 -12.12
N ASN A 60 5.73 -2.10 -10.80
CA ASN A 60 5.29 -3.21 -9.96
C ASN A 60 3.76 -3.19 -9.79
N MET A 61 3.15 -2.02 -9.56
CA MET A 61 1.70 -1.88 -9.50
C MET A 61 1.02 -2.28 -10.83
N LYS A 62 1.58 -1.87 -11.98
CA LYS A 62 1.07 -2.26 -13.29
C LYS A 62 1.16 -3.77 -13.54
N LYS A 63 2.25 -4.41 -13.10
CA LYS A 63 2.45 -5.86 -13.26
C LYS A 63 1.62 -6.68 -12.27
N PHE A 64 1.16 -6.05 -11.19
CA PHE A 64 0.37 -6.73 -10.18
C PHE A 64 -1.01 -7.05 -10.76
N GLN A 65 -1.24 -8.34 -10.98
CA GLN A 65 -2.55 -8.84 -11.37
C GLN A 65 -3.36 -9.13 -10.12
N SER A 66 -4.69 -9.01 -10.20
CA SER A 66 -5.57 -9.38 -9.08
C SER A 66 -5.26 -10.82 -8.67
N THR A 67 -4.75 -10.99 -7.45
CA THR A 67 -4.34 -12.28 -6.89
C THR A 67 -5.48 -12.87 -6.07
N GLN A 68 -5.41 -14.17 -5.78
CA GLN A 68 -6.38 -14.84 -4.92
C GLN A 68 -6.44 -14.20 -3.52
N LYS A 69 -7.60 -14.25 -2.86
CA LYS A 69 -7.81 -13.62 -1.54
C LYS A 69 -6.79 -14.04 -0.48
N LEU A 70 -6.43 -15.33 -0.43
CA LEU A 70 -5.44 -15.84 0.53
C LEU A 70 -4.07 -15.20 0.30
N ALA A 71 -3.62 -15.14 -0.96
CA ALA A 71 -2.35 -14.51 -1.32
C ALA A 71 -2.36 -12.99 -1.05
N GLN A 72 -3.47 -12.30 -1.34
CA GLN A 72 -3.64 -10.87 -1.02
C GLN A 72 -3.51 -10.63 0.49
N ALA A 73 -4.22 -11.40 1.31
CA ALA A 73 -4.14 -11.28 2.76
C ALA A 73 -2.73 -11.57 3.29
N ALA A 74 -2.08 -12.62 2.78
CA ALA A 74 -0.72 -12.97 3.16
C ALA A 74 0.28 -11.87 2.80
N MET A 75 0.22 -11.36 1.57
CA MET A 75 1.06 -10.26 1.12
C MET A 75 0.81 -9.00 1.94
N LEU A 76 -0.45 -8.64 2.20
CA LEU A 76 -0.79 -7.46 2.99
C LEU A 76 -0.30 -7.57 4.44
N PHE A 77 -0.45 -8.74 5.05
CA PHE A 77 0.08 -8.99 6.40
C PHE A 77 1.60 -8.85 6.42
N MET A 78 2.31 -9.49 5.49
CA MET A 78 3.77 -9.38 5.41
C MET A 78 4.22 -7.94 5.16
N GLY A 79 3.60 -7.25 4.20
CA GLY A 79 3.93 -5.89 3.80
C GLY A 79 3.64 -4.85 4.88
N SER A 80 2.56 -5.03 5.64
CA SER A 80 2.12 -4.07 6.67
C SER A 80 2.64 -4.35 8.08
N LYS A 81 2.98 -5.60 8.41
CA LYS A 81 3.38 -6.01 9.78
C LYS A 81 4.81 -6.50 9.90
N LEU A 82 5.38 -7.07 8.83
CA LEU A 82 6.67 -7.76 8.90
C LEU A 82 7.80 -7.03 8.15
N THR A 83 7.54 -5.80 7.68
CA THR A 83 8.53 -4.93 7.04
C THR A 83 9.14 -3.97 8.05
N THR A 84 10.41 -3.63 7.85
CA THR A 84 11.13 -2.63 8.65
C THR A 84 11.07 -1.26 8.01
N VAL A 85 11.28 -0.20 8.81
CA VAL A 85 11.32 1.18 8.32
C VAL A 85 12.44 1.37 7.31
N GLU A 86 13.58 0.70 7.50
CA GLU A 86 14.71 0.71 6.59
C GLU A 86 14.37 0.12 5.23
N GLU A 87 13.63 -1.00 5.20
CA GLU A 87 13.20 -1.65 3.95
C GLU A 87 12.15 -0.83 3.19
N THR A 88 11.25 -0.14 3.91
CA THR A 88 10.19 0.65 3.27
C THR A 88 10.59 2.09 2.97
N LYS A 89 11.76 2.55 3.41
CA LYS A 89 12.16 3.97 3.36
C LYS A 89 11.98 4.65 2.00
N GLU A 90 12.41 4.00 0.92
CA GLU A 90 12.27 4.54 -0.44
C GLU A 90 10.81 4.56 -0.88
N LEU A 91 10.06 3.48 -0.60
CA LEU A 91 8.62 3.40 -0.89
C LEU A 91 7.83 4.47 -0.12
N THR A 92 8.15 4.71 1.16
CA THR A 92 7.55 5.78 1.97
C THR A 92 7.83 7.15 1.36
N THR A 93 9.01 7.35 0.80
CA THR A 93 9.37 8.62 0.14
C THR A 93 8.57 8.82 -1.13
N ILE A 94 8.36 7.76 -1.92
CA ILE A 94 7.53 7.80 -3.13
C ILE A 94 6.08 8.06 -2.77
N PHE A 95 5.52 7.30 -1.83
CA PHE A 95 4.12 7.42 -1.40
C PHE A 95 3.80 8.85 -0.99
N ARG A 96 4.58 9.43 -0.08
CA ARG A 96 4.43 10.83 0.38
C ARG A 96 4.58 11.87 -0.72
N ALA A 97 5.28 11.53 -1.80
CA ALA A 97 5.51 12.45 -2.89
C ALA A 97 4.41 12.36 -3.96
N LEU A 98 3.67 11.23 -4.00
CA LEU A 98 2.45 11.04 -4.76
C LEU A 98 1.24 11.64 -4.03
N ASP A 99 1.11 11.37 -2.73
CA ASP A 99 0.09 11.91 -1.82
C ASP A 99 0.26 13.44 -1.67
N LYS A 100 -0.51 14.20 -2.45
CA LYS A 100 -0.41 15.67 -2.55
C LYS A 100 -1.17 16.36 -1.44
N ASN A 101 -2.34 15.82 -1.11
CA ASN A 101 -3.19 16.40 -0.08
C ASN A 101 -2.75 15.97 1.34
N GLY A 102 -1.84 14.98 1.44
CA GLY A 102 -1.27 14.49 2.69
C GLY A 102 -2.27 13.77 3.59
N ASP A 103 -3.34 13.22 3.01
CA ASP A 103 -4.37 12.49 3.74
C ASP A 103 -3.96 11.04 4.09
N GLY A 104 -2.83 10.58 3.53
CA GLY A 104 -2.28 9.26 3.77
C GLY A 104 -2.85 8.15 2.90
N GLN A 105 -3.63 8.51 1.87
CA GLN A 105 -4.16 7.63 0.84
C GLN A 105 -3.73 8.16 -0.54
N LEU A 106 -3.74 7.30 -1.57
CA LEU A 106 -3.53 7.74 -2.95
C LEU A 106 -4.84 7.64 -3.71
N ASP A 107 -5.35 8.78 -4.16
CA ASP A 107 -6.54 8.83 -5.00
C ASP A 107 -6.21 8.67 -6.50
N ARG A 108 -7.26 8.51 -7.31
CA ARG A 108 -7.13 8.38 -8.77
C ARG A 108 -6.37 9.55 -9.40
N LYS A 109 -6.59 10.79 -8.95
CA LYS A 109 -5.95 11.98 -9.53
C LYS A 109 -4.47 12.00 -9.20
N GLU A 110 -4.11 11.68 -7.97
CA GLU A 110 -2.71 11.62 -7.52
C GLU A 110 -1.92 10.55 -8.26
N LEU A 111 -2.53 9.40 -8.53
CA LEU A 111 -1.93 8.35 -9.36
C LEU A 111 -1.74 8.81 -10.82
N ILE A 112 -2.73 9.49 -11.42
CA ILE A 112 -2.62 10.07 -12.77
C ILE A 112 -1.48 11.09 -12.83
N GLU A 113 -1.39 12.00 -11.86
CA GLU A 113 -0.29 12.97 -11.79
C GLU A 113 1.08 12.29 -11.64
N GLY A 114 1.16 11.24 -10.81
CA GLY A 114 2.36 10.41 -10.67
C GLY A 114 2.78 9.75 -11.98
N TYR A 115 1.82 9.19 -12.73
CA TYR A 115 2.04 8.58 -14.03
C TYR A 115 2.49 9.58 -15.10
N ARG A 116 1.87 10.77 -15.16
CA ARG A 116 2.29 11.84 -16.05
C ARG A 116 3.74 12.24 -15.78
N LYS A 117 4.09 12.43 -14.51
CA LYS A 117 5.47 12.76 -14.10
C LYS A 117 6.48 11.67 -14.49
N LEU A 118 6.07 10.41 -14.43
CA LEU A 118 6.89 9.29 -14.93
C LEU A 118 7.11 9.39 -16.44
N LEU A 119 6.07 9.64 -17.22
CA LEU A 119 6.15 9.77 -18.69
C LEU A 119 7.00 10.98 -19.09
N ASP A 120 6.87 12.11 -18.39
CA ASP A 120 7.73 13.29 -18.58
C ASP A 120 9.21 12.95 -18.39
N TRP A 121 9.54 12.17 -17.35
CA TRP A 121 10.92 11.75 -17.10
C TRP A 121 11.48 10.78 -18.13
N LYS A 122 10.62 9.99 -18.76
CA LYS A 122 10.99 9.11 -19.87
C LYS A 122 11.07 9.85 -21.21
N GLY A 123 10.55 11.08 -21.29
CA GLY A 123 10.43 11.82 -22.54
C GLY A 123 9.25 11.35 -23.41
N GLU A 124 8.29 10.63 -22.83
CA GLU A 124 7.17 9.96 -23.51
C GLU A 124 5.83 10.70 -23.32
N SER A 125 5.80 11.85 -22.63
CA SER A 125 4.54 12.55 -22.29
C SER A 125 3.71 13.00 -23.51
N GLY A 126 4.29 13.05 -24.71
CA GLY A 126 3.57 13.35 -25.95
C GLY A 126 3.12 12.11 -26.74
N GLU A 127 3.51 10.91 -26.32
CA GLU A 127 3.25 9.66 -27.05
C GLU A 127 2.01 8.91 -26.54
N VAL A 128 1.66 9.13 -25.27
CA VAL A 128 0.53 8.46 -24.61
C VAL A 128 -0.60 9.46 -24.43
N ASP A 129 -1.77 9.16 -24.99
CA ASP A 129 -2.95 9.99 -24.81
C ASP A 129 -3.53 9.85 -23.39
N GLU A 130 -4.30 10.86 -22.98
CA GLU A 130 -4.88 10.91 -21.62
C GLU A 130 -5.78 9.72 -21.30
N ALA A 131 -6.56 9.23 -22.28
CA ALA A 131 -7.46 8.09 -22.04
C ALA A 131 -6.68 6.80 -21.76
N THR A 132 -5.50 6.64 -22.37
CA THR A 132 -4.59 5.54 -22.07
C THR A 132 -4.03 5.64 -20.64
N ILE A 133 -3.64 6.83 -20.18
CA ILE A 133 -3.16 7.04 -18.79
C ILE A 133 -4.26 6.71 -17.79
N GLU A 134 -5.46 7.23 -18.03
CA GLU A 134 -6.63 6.99 -17.19
C GLU A 134 -6.97 5.49 -17.10
N ALA A 135 -6.97 4.77 -18.22
CA ALA A 135 -7.24 3.34 -18.25
C ALA A 135 -6.20 2.52 -17.48
N GLU A 136 -4.92 2.92 -17.53
CA GLU A 136 -3.84 2.27 -16.78
C GLU A 136 -4.00 2.48 -15.27
N VAL A 137 -4.36 3.69 -14.84
CA VAL A 137 -4.63 3.98 -13.42
C VAL A 137 -5.86 3.23 -12.91
N ASP A 138 -6.93 3.13 -13.72
CA ASP A 138 -8.13 2.38 -13.35
C ASP A 138 -7.84 0.88 -13.18
N GLN A 139 -6.96 0.32 -14.02
CA GLN A 139 -6.49 -1.05 -13.87
C GLN A 139 -5.67 -1.24 -12.58
N ILE A 140 -4.78 -0.29 -12.26
CA ILE A 140 -4.00 -0.31 -11.03
C ILE A 140 -4.92 -0.28 -9.81
N LEU A 141 -5.86 0.67 -9.75
CA LEU A 141 -6.82 0.76 -8.64
C LEU A 141 -7.58 -0.56 -8.49
N THR A 142 -8.10 -1.11 -9.59
CA THR A 142 -8.83 -2.39 -9.56
C THR A 142 -8.01 -3.53 -8.96
N ALA A 143 -6.69 -3.55 -9.20
CA ALA A 143 -5.80 -4.62 -8.76
C ALA A 143 -5.19 -4.41 -7.36
N VAL A 144 -4.92 -3.16 -6.98
CA VAL A 144 -4.14 -2.80 -5.77
C VAL A 144 -5.02 -2.40 -4.59
N ASP A 145 -6.19 -1.82 -4.84
CA ASP A 145 -7.19 -1.53 -3.81
C ASP A 145 -7.81 -2.85 -3.32
N PHE A 146 -7.35 -3.36 -2.18
CA PHE A 146 -7.73 -4.65 -1.63
C PHE A 146 -9.05 -4.56 -0.86
N ASP A 147 -9.32 -3.44 -0.19
CA ASP A 147 -10.54 -3.25 0.61
C ASP A 147 -11.72 -2.65 -0.18
N LYS A 148 -11.47 -2.24 -1.43
CA LYS A 148 -12.43 -1.66 -2.39
C LYS A 148 -13.01 -0.33 -1.96
N ASN A 149 -12.23 0.48 -1.25
CA ASN A 149 -12.66 1.80 -0.82
C ASN A 149 -12.44 2.92 -1.87
N GLY A 150 -11.78 2.60 -2.99
CA GLY A 150 -11.50 3.52 -4.10
C GLY A 150 -10.19 4.29 -3.98
N TYR A 151 -9.37 3.97 -2.97
CA TYR A 151 -8.08 4.57 -2.69
C TYR A 151 -7.01 3.47 -2.59
N ILE A 152 -5.74 3.87 -2.60
CA ILE A 152 -4.63 2.98 -2.24
C ILE A 152 -4.05 3.44 -0.91
N GLU A 153 -4.18 2.64 0.14
CA GLU A 153 -3.51 2.94 1.40
C GLU A 153 -2.00 2.71 1.32
N TYR A 154 -1.27 3.34 2.26
CA TYR A 154 0.15 3.08 2.45
C TYR A 154 0.50 1.59 2.54
N SER A 155 -0.29 0.80 3.26
CA SER A 155 -0.02 -0.64 3.44
C SER A 155 -0.16 -1.42 2.12
N GLU A 156 -1.16 -1.09 1.32
CA GLU A 156 -1.40 -1.71 0.01
C GLU A 156 -0.30 -1.31 -0.97
N PHE A 157 0.05 -0.02 -1.01
CA PHE A 157 1.14 0.51 -1.82
C PHE A 157 2.45 -0.20 -1.51
N VAL A 158 2.84 -0.29 -0.23
CA VAL A 158 4.08 -0.98 0.18
C VAL A 158 4.03 -2.44 -0.24
N THR A 159 2.92 -3.12 0.05
CA THR A 159 2.74 -4.54 -0.27
C THR A 159 2.93 -4.82 -1.75
N VAL A 160 2.34 -3.99 -2.62
CA VAL A 160 2.40 -4.18 -4.06
C VAL A 160 3.75 -3.75 -4.63
N CYS A 161 4.29 -2.60 -4.19
CA CYS A 161 5.51 -2.03 -4.75
C CYS A 161 6.80 -2.69 -4.27
N MET A 162 6.80 -3.33 -3.10
CA MET A 162 8.00 -3.97 -2.55
C MET A 162 8.49 -5.12 -3.42
N ASP A 163 9.81 -5.28 -3.49
CA ASP A 163 10.47 -6.39 -4.15
C ASP A 163 9.95 -7.73 -3.58
N LYS A 164 9.36 -8.57 -4.44
CA LYS A 164 8.75 -9.83 -4.02
C LYS A 164 9.76 -10.83 -3.48
N GLN A 165 11.02 -10.79 -3.94
CA GLN A 165 12.08 -11.64 -3.41
C GLN A 165 12.44 -11.25 -1.96
N LEU A 166 12.35 -9.96 -1.62
CA LEU A 166 12.55 -9.46 -0.26
C LEU A 166 11.32 -9.72 0.62
N LEU A 167 10.12 -9.48 0.08
CA LEU A 167 8.86 -9.69 0.81
C LEU A 167 8.65 -11.17 1.16
N LEU A 168 8.94 -12.09 0.23
CA LEU A 168 8.68 -13.53 0.36
C LEU A 168 9.86 -14.30 0.96
N SER A 169 10.51 -13.75 1.99
CA SER A 169 11.47 -14.52 2.77
C SER A 169 10.78 -15.69 3.48
N ARG A 170 11.48 -16.82 3.66
CA ARG A 170 10.93 -18.01 4.35
C ARG A 170 10.41 -17.68 5.75
N GLU A 171 11.11 -16.80 6.47
CA GLU A 171 10.72 -16.35 7.80
C GLU A 171 9.39 -15.59 7.77
N ARG A 172 9.22 -14.64 6.82
CA ARG A 172 7.95 -13.90 6.66
C ARG A 172 6.80 -14.81 6.25
N LEU A 173 7.05 -15.76 5.34
CA LEU A 173 6.06 -16.74 4.92
C LEU A 173 5.60 -17.62 6.09
N LEU A 174 6.53 -18.06 6.94
CA LEU A 174 6.20 -18.85 8.12
C LEU A 174 5.39 -18.03 9.14
N GLN A 175 5.80 -16.79 9.42
CA GLN A 175 5.07 -15.90 10.32
C GLN A 175 3.67 -15.56 9.78
N ALA A 176 3.55 -15.35 8.47
CA ALA A 176 2.26 -15.18 7.82
C ALA A 176 1.41 -16.43 8.02
N PHE A 177 1.90 -17.61 7.64
CA PHE A 177 1.18 -18.88 7.79
C PHE A 177 0.67 -19.12 9.22
N GLN A 178 1.53 -18.93 10.22
CA GLN A 178 1.16 -19.06 11.64
C GLN A 178 0.12 -18.03 12.11
N GLN A 179 -0.01 -16.90 11.41
CA GLN A 179 -1.06 -15.93 11.69
C GLN A 179 -2.42 -16.37 11.10
N PHE A 180 -2.41 -17.17 10.01
CA PHE A 180 -3.60 -17.77 9.41
C PHE A 180 -4.03 -19.03 10.17
N ASP A 181 -3.12 -19.97 10.41
CA ASP A 181 -3.34 -21.19 11.19
C ASP A 181 -3.42 -20.86 12.69
N SER A 182 -4.63 -20.50 13.13
CA SER A 182 -4.88 -19.95 14.45
C SER A 182 -4.99 -21.02 15.54
N ASP A 183 -5.30 -22.25 15.16
CA ASP A 183 -5.33 -23.40 16.07
C ASP A 183 -4.03 -24.21 16.11
N GLY A 184 -3.10 -23.94 15.19
CA GLY A 184 -1.79 -24.59 15.12
C GLY A 184 -1.86 -26.00 14.57
N SER A 185 -2.88 -26.31 13.77
CA SER A 185 -3.07 -27.61 13.10
C SER A 185 -1.99 -27.92 12.07
N GLY A 186 -1.26 -26.89 11.61
CA GLY A 186 -0.31 -26.96 10.50
C GLY A 186 -0.97 -26.75 9.14
N LYS A 187 -2.22 -26.29 9.10
CA LYS A 187 -3.01 -26.07 7.90
C LYS A 187 -3.94 -24.87 8.04
N ILE A 188 -4.34 -24.26 6.93
CA ILE A 188 -5.27 -23.14 6.89
C ILE A 188 -6.62 -23.62 6.38
N THR A 189 -7.67 -23.37 7.17
CA THR A 189 -9.06 -23.68 6.83
C THR A 189 -9.83 -22.46 6.27
N ASN A 190 -11.01 -22.70 5.68
CA ASN A 190 -11.90 -21.62 5.23
C ASN A 190 -12.29 -20.71 6.41
N GLU A 191 -12.65 -21.31 7.53
CA GLU A 191 -13.08 -20.62 8.75
C GLU A 191 -11.99 -19.70 9.30
N GLU A 192 -10.74 -20.15 9.27
CA GLU A 192 -9.60 -19.36 9.73
C GLU A 192 -9.29 -18.19 8.82
N LEU A 193 -9.34 -18.41 7.50
CA LEU A 193 -9.18 -17.33 6.55
C LEU A 193 -10.34 -16.31 6.66
N ALA A 194 -11.57 -16.78 6.83
CA ALA A 194 -12.74 -15.93 7.05
C ALA A 194 -12.60 -15.07 8.31
N LYS A 195 -12.14 -15.67 9.40
CA LYS A 195 -11.91 -14.99 10.68
C LYS A 195 -10.89 -13.86 10.54
N LEU A 196 -9.86 -14.01 9.71
CA LEU A 196 -8.90 -12.95 9.43
C LEU A 196 -9.48 -11.77 8.68
N PHE A 197 -10.40 -12.01 7.76
CA PHE A 197 -11.16 -10.95 7.09
C PHE A 197 -12.27 -10.36 7.97
N GLY A 198 -12.45 -10.85 9.21
CA GLY A 198 -13.51 -10.39 10.11
C GLY A 198 -14.91 -10.79 9.64
N ILE A 199 -15.02 -11.83 8.81
CA ILE A 199 -16.29 -12.37 8.29
C ILE A 199 -16.53 -13.77 8.83
N THR A 200 -17.78 -14.22 8.78
CA THR A 200 -18.17 -15.52 9.35
C THR A 200 -17.71 -16.71 8.51
N ALA A 201 -17.68 -16.56 7.19
CA ALA A 201 -17.19 -17.54 6.23
C ALA A 201 -16.82 -16.83 4.93
N ILE A 202 -15.84 -17.37 4.20
CA ILE A 202 -15.64 -16.99 2.80
C ILE A 202 -16.64 -17.78 1.97
N ASP A 203 -17.21 -17.13 0.96
CA ASP A 203 -18.10 -17.79 0.02
C ASP A 203 -17.45 -19.04 -0.57
N ASP A 204 -18.19 -20.16 -0.60
CA ASP A 204 -17.68 -21.47 -1.01
C ASP A 204 -17.03 -21.43 -2.39
N LYS A 205 -17.52 -20.59 -3.30
CA LYS A 205 -16.92 -20.43 -4.62
C LYS A 205 -15.53 -19.80 -4.52
N ALA A 206 -15.38 -18.76 -3.71
CA ALA A 206 -14.08 -18.10 -3.51
C ALA A 206 -13.09 -19.01 -2.77
N TRP A 207 -13.55 -19.85 -1.84
CA TRP A 207 -12.69 -20.85 -1.20
C TRP A 207 -12.28 -21.95 -2.17
N HIS A 208 -13.20 -22.44 -2.99
CA HIS A 208 -12.88 -23.39 -4.06
C HIS A 208 -11.89 -22.84 -5.08
N GLU A 209 -11.96 -21.54 -5.41
CA GLU A 209 -10.97 -20.88 -6.26
C GLU A 209 -9.57 -20.93 -5.62
N VAL A 210 -9.46 -20.65 -4.31
CA VAL A 210 -8.19 -20.80 -3.55
C VAL A 210 -7.67 -22.24 -3.65
N LEU A 211 -8.48 -23.22 -3.22
CA LEU A 211 -8.08 -24.63 -3.20
C LEU A 211 -7.68 -25.13 -4.60
N ALA A 212 -8.40 -24.75 -5.65
CA ALA A 212 -8.10 -25.19 -7.02
C ALA A 212 -6.70 -24.80 -7.51
N GLU A 213 -6.06 -23.78 -6.91
CA GLU A 213 -4.72 -23.35 -7.29
C GLU A 213 -3.60 -23.87 -6.40
N CYS A 214 -3.90 -24.23 -5.14
CA CYS A 214 -2.88 -24.58 -4.14
C CYS A 214 -3.03 -25.95 -3.48
N ASP A 215 -4.26 -26.49 -3.32
CA ASP A 215 -4.53 -27.77 -2.65
C ASP A 215 -4.13 -28.94 -3.55
N LYS A 216 -2.91 -29.45 -3.34
CA LYS A 216 -2.33 -30.54 -4.13
C LYS A 216 -2.69 -31.89 -3.56
N ASN A 217 -2.84 -31.97 -2.25
CA ASN A 217 -3.13 -33.21 -1.55
C ASN A 217 -4.65 -33.55 -1.55
N ASN A 218 -5.50 -32.60 -1.97
CA ASN A 218 -6.96 -32.65 -2.03
C ASN A 218 -7.61 -32.94 -0.67
N ASP A 219 -7.07 -32.38 0.41
CA ASP A 219 -7.64 -32.49 1.75
C ASP A 219 -8.62 -31.35 2.10
N GLY A 220 -8.74 -30.34 1.22
CA GLY A 220 -9.65 -29.21 1.37
C GLY A 220 -9.12 -28.10 2.28
N GLU A 221 -7.86 -28.18 2.69
CA GLU A 221 -7.13 -27.23 3.53
C GLU A 221 -5.84 -26.80 2.80
N VAL A 222 -5.09 -25.84 3.36
CA VAL A 222 -3.82 -25.40 2.77
C VAL A 222 -2.68 -25.60 3.76
N ASP A 223 -1.77 -26.53 3.49
CA ASP A 223 -0.57 -26.71 4.31
C ASP A 223 0.54 -25.68 4.02
N PHE A 224 1.60 -25.67 4.83
CA PHE A 224 2.67 -24.68 4.68
C PHE A 224 3.42 -24.79 3.35
N ASP A 225 3.64 -26.00 2.84
CA ASP A 225 4.37 -26.19 1.60
C ASP A 225 3.51 -25.73 0.41
N GLU A 226 2.21 -26.03 0.42
CA GLU A 226 1.22 -25.54 -0.55
C GLU A 226 1.10 -24.01 -0.52
N PHE A 227 1.10 -23.40 0.68
CA PHE A 227 1.10 -21.96 0.86
C PHE A 227 2.36 -21.30 0.26
N VAL A 228 3.55 -21.87 0.50
CA VAL A 228 4.81 -21.35 -0.05
C VAL A 228 4.82 -21.45 -1.56
N GLU A 229 4.40 -22.58 -2.13
CA GLU A 229 4.35 -22.78 -3.58
C GLU A 229 3.36 -21.85 -4.26
N MET A 230 2.18 -21.64 -3.65
CA MET A 230 1.20 -20.65 -4.10
C MET A 230 1.83 -19.26 -4.19
N MET A 231 2.51 -18.81 -3.13
CA MET A 231 3.15 -17.49 -3.09
C MET A 231 4.28 -17.35 -4.12
N GLN A 232 5.07 -18.40 -4.34
CA GLN A 232 6.12 -18.43 -5.38
C GLN A 232 5.55 -18.31 -6.78
N LYS A 233 4.49 -19.07 -7.07
CA LYS A 233 3.84 -19.08 -8.38
C LYS A 233 3.19 -17.73 -8.71
N ILE A 234 2.51 -17.14 -7.73
CA ILE A 234 1.81 -15.86 -7.89
C ILE A 234 2.79 -14.70 -8.10
N CYS A 235 3.90 -14.69 -7.37
CA CYS A 235 4.87 -13.60 -7.44
C CYS A 235 6.00 -13.83 -8.44
N ASP A 236 6.02 -14.98 -9.12
CA ASP A 236 7.11 -15.43 -10.01
C ASP A 236 8.50 -15.31 -9.37
N VAL A 237 8.62 -15.78 -8.12
CA VAL A 237 9.89 -15.76 -7.37
C VAL A 237 10.23 -17.12 -6.77
N LYS A 238 11.53 -17.37 -6.58
CA LYS A 238 12.02 -18.55 -5.86
C LYS A 238 12.32 -18.18 -4.42
N VAL A 239 11.63 -18.78 -3.46
CA VAL A 239 11.98 -18.62 -2.04
C VAL A 239 13.26 -19.40 -1.80
N ARG A 240 14.28 -18.73 -1.26
CA ARG A 240 15.56 -19.36 -0.91
C ARG A 240 15.44 -19.96 0.50
N ASN A 241 15.92 -21.20 0.65
CA ASN A 241 16.01 -21.90 1.93
C ASN A 241 16.99 -21.24 2.89
#